data_AF-A0A8D8J2E2-F1
#
_entry.id   AF-A0A8D8J2E2-F1
#
_cell.length_a   1.000
_cell.length_b   1.000
_cell.length_c   1.000
_cell.angle_alpha   90.00
_cell.angle_beta   90.00
_cell.angle_gamma   90.00
#
_symmetry.space_group_name_H-M   'P 1'
#
loop_
_entity.id
_entity.type
_entity.pdbx_description
1 polymer ?
#
loop_
_entity_poly.entity_id
_entity_poly.type
_entity_poly.pdbx_seq_one_letter_code
_entity_poly.pdbx_strand_id
1 'polypeptide(L)'
;MIKLESLVEDCDISTQEGIEEACRRIASREKDVDSRLEEILSQQCQLEGKMRNIGLALAGLGVVGDKTRNLSTQIDHTSQLAEKVSAKVRRLDEARSRVSECQQRVHDLIDLQLCSQGVITAIKEEDFEKGAVHVNRFLAMDKNLLQKTADDVSGSITSVSKAVSTLEQAATQIRQV
;
A
#
# COMPACT_ATOMS: atom_id res chain seq x y z
N MET A 1 65.04 -22.49 -9.36
CA MET A 1 66.28 -21.68 -9.26
C MET A 1 67.22 -22.23 -10.32
N ILE A 2 67.28 -21.60 -11.50
CA ILE A 2 68.10 -22.09 -12.62
C ILE A 2 69.56 -21.79 -12.26
N LYS A 3 70.38 -22.84 -12.15
CA LYS A 3 71.79 -22.72 -11.75
C LYS A 3 72.59 -22.13 -12.90
N LEU A 4 73.39 -21.11 -12.60
CA LEU A 4 74.35 -20.47 -13.51
C LEU A 4 75.26 -21.51 -14.19
N GLU A 5 75.52 -22.61 -13.49
CA GLU A 5 76.24 -23.82 -13.96
C GLU A 5 75.71 -24.34 -15.30
N SER A 6 74.37 -24.39 -15.49
CA SER A 6 73.75 -24.91 -16.73
C SER A 6 73.85 -24.00 -17.96
N LEU A 7 74.21 -22.73 -17.78
CA LEU A 7 74.36 -21.78 -18.89
C LEU A 7 75.76 -21.79 -19.50
N VAL A 8 76.74 -22.32 -18.77
CA VAL A 8 78.17 -22.29 -19.13
C VAL A 8 78.74 -23.69 -19.37
N GLU A 9 78.00 -24.75 -19.01
CA GLU A 9 78.41 -26.17 -19.12
C GLU A 9 78.90 -26.60 -20.52
N ASP A 10 78.39 -26.00 -21.60
CA ASP A 10 78.75 -26.34 -22.98
C ASP A 10 79.75 -25.36 -23.63
N CYS A 11 80.20 -24.32 -22.91
CA CYS A 11 81.08 -23.29 -23.46
C CYS A 11 82.54 -23.52 -23.04
N ASP A 12 83.48 -23.56 -23.99
CA ASP A 12 84.91 -23.64 -23.70
C ASP A 12 85.46 -22.30 -23.19
N ILE A 13 85.30 -22.08 -21.89
CA ILE A 13 85.76 -20.90 -21.14
C ILE A 13 87.29 -20.71 -21.12
N SER A 14 88.07 -21.62 -21.70
CA SER A 14 89.52 -21.44 -21.87
C SER A 14 89.89 -20.59 -23.10
N THR A 15 88.93 -20.36 -24.00
CA THR A 15 89.10 -19.57 -25.23
C THR A 15 88.30 -18.27 -25.17
N GLN A 16 88.82 -17.21 -25.81
CA GLN A 16 88.13 -15.92 -25.88
C GLN A 16 86.75 -16.04 -26.54
N GLU A 17 86.61 -16.88 -27.57
CA GLU A 17 85.34 -17.14 -28.27
C GLU A 17 84.30 -17.84 -27.38
N GLY A 18 84.71 -18.80 -26.53
CA GLY A 18 83.80 -19.48 -25.61
C GLY A 18 83.30 -18.58 -24.47
N ILE A 19 84.13 -17.65 -24.00
CA ILE A 19 83.72 -16.61 -23.04
C ILE A 19 82.72 -15.63 -23.69
N GLU A 20 82.97 -15.18 -24.92
CA GLU A 20 82.04 -14.32 -25.66
C GLU A 20 80.69 -15.00 -25.90
N GLU A 21 80.67 -16.31 -26.19
CA GLU A 21 79.44 -17.07 -26.37
C GLU A 21 78.66 -17.26 -25.07
N ALA A 22 79.35 -17.57 -23.96
CA ALA A 22 78.73 -17.62 -22.64
C ALA A 22 78.12 -16.26 -22.24
N CYS A 23 78.84 -15.16 -22.48
CA CYS A 23 78.34 -13.80 -22.27
C CYS A 23 77.10 -13.49 -23.12
N ARG A 24 77.08 -13.88 -24.41
CA ARG A 24 75.90 -13.73 -25.28
C ARG A 24 74.69 -14.51 -24.76
N ARG A 25 74.89 -15.76 -24.33
CA ARG A 25 73.83 -16.61 -23.76
C ARG A 25 73.25 -16.01 -22.47
N ILE A 26 74.11 -15.55 -21.58
CA ILE A 26 73.70 -14.90 -20.32
C ILE A 26 72.91 -13.62 -20.64
N ALA A 27 73.43 -12.75 -21.50
CA ALA A 27 72.74 -11.51 -21.89
C ALA A 27 71.37 -11.77 -22.55
N SER A 28 71.27 -12.81 -23.39
CA SER A 28 69.98 -13.21 -23.97
C SER A 28 69.00 -13.71 -22.91
N ARG A 29 69.48 -14.40 -21.88
CA ARG A 29 68.63 -14.93 -20.81
C ARG A 29 68.22 -13.84 -19.82
N GLU A 30 69.11 -12.92 -19.50
CA GLU A 30 68.79 -11.72 -18.72
C GLU A 30 67.68 -10.94 -19.41
N LYS A 31 67.79 -10.73 -20.73
CA LYS A 31 66.74 -10.06 -21.51
C LYS A 31 65.39 -10.79 -21.50
N ASP A 32 65.39 -12.12 -21.58
CA ASP A 32 64.18 -12.96 -21.47
C ASP A 32 63.53 -12.84 -20.08
N VAL A 33 64.34 -12.88 -19.02
CA VAL A 33 63.89 -12.73 -17.64
C VAL A 33 63.35 -11.32 -17.39
N ASP A 34 64.03 -10.28 -17.86
CA ASP A 34 63.59 -8.89 -17.75
C ASP A 34 62.25 -8.67 -18.45
N SER A 35 62.09 -9.22 -19.66
CA SER A 35 60.82 -9.12 -20.41
C SER A 35 59.67 -9.79 -19.66
N ARG A 36 59.92 -10.98 -19.07
CA ARG A 36 58.92 -11.68 -18.25
C ARG A 36 58.62 -10.95 -16.94
N LEU A 37 59.61 -10.31 -16.35
CA LEU A 37 59.43 -9.51 -15.14
C LEU A 37 58.56 -8.28 -15.43
N GLU A 38 58.81 -7.56 -16.53
CA GLU A 38 57.96 -6.45 -16.97
C GLU A 38 56.52 -6.90 -17.20
N GLU A 39 56.31 -8.06 -17.83
CA GLU A 39 54.97 -8.61 -18.03
C GLU A 39 54.25 -8.84 -16.69
N ILE A 40 54.89 -9.53 -15.74
CA ILE A 40 54.31 -9.82 -14.42
C ILE A 40 54.05 -8.52 -13.63
N LEU A 41 54.96 -7.56 -13.68
CA LEU A 41 54.79 -6.27 -13.01
C LEU A 41 53.61 -5.49 -13.60
N SER A 42 53.45 -5.52 -14.93
CA SER A 42 52.32 -4.89 -15.59
C SER A 42 50.98 -5.53 -15.19
N GLN A 43 50.94 -6.86 -15.08
CA GLN A 43 49.76 -7.60 -14.63
C GLN A 43 49.41 -7.29 -13.17
N GLN A 44 50.41 -7.19 -12.30
CA GLN A 44 50.21 -6.80 -10.90
C GLN A 44 49.58 -5.41 -10.79
N CYS A 45 50.08 -4.42 -11.54
CA CYS A 45 49.52 -3.07 -11.56
C CYS A 45 48.04 -3.07 -12.01
N GLN A 46 47.70 -3.87 -13.04
CA GLN A 46 46.31 -4.02 -13.46
C GLN A 46 45.43 -4.70 -12.40
N LEU A 47 45.96 -5.70 -11.70
CA LEU A 47 45.24 -6.43 -10.66
C LEU A 47 44.95 -5.53 -9.44
N GLU A 48 45.94 -4.73 -9.02
CA GLU A 48 45.77 -3.73 -7.95
C GLU A 48 44.69 -2.72 -8.30
N GLY A 49 44.66 -2.23 -9.55
CA GLY A 49 43.60 -1.35 -10.05
C GLY A 49 42.21 -1.99 -9.96
N LYS A 50 42.09 -3.27 -10.35
CA LYS A 50 40.82 -4.02 -10.21
C LYS A 50 40.42 -4.21 -8.75
N MET A 51 41.37 -4.56 -7.87
CA MET A 51 41.10 -4.72 -6.44
C MET A 51 40.64 -3.40 -5.80
N ARG A 52 41.23 -2.27 -6.19
CA ARG A 52 40.79 -0.94 -5.74
C ARG A 52 39.34 -0.66 -6.16
N ASN A 53 38.99 -0.98 -7.41
CA ASN A 53 37.63 -0.82 -7.91
C ASN A 53 36.62 -1.70 -7.16
N ILE A 54 36.99 -2.95 -6.84
CA ILE A 54 36.17 -3.83 -6.01
C ILE A 54 35.99 -3.24 -4.60
N GLY A 55 37.04 -2.69 -3.99
CA GLY A 55 36.96 -2.03 -2.69
C GLY A 55 35.98 -0.86 -2.69
N LEU A 56 36.01 -0.02 -3.73
CA LEU A 56 35.05 1.08 -3.90
C LEU A 56 33.61 0.57 -4.09
N ALA A 57 33.42 -0.47 -4.90
CA ALA A 57 32.11 -1.08 -5.11
C ALA A 57 31.54 -1.69 -3.81
N LEU A 58 32.38 -2.35 -3.01
CA LEU A 58 31.98 -2.95 -1.73
C LEU A 58 31.56 -1.88 -0.72
N ALA A 59 32.30 -0.76 -0.65
CA ALA A 59 31.91 0.37 0.18
C ALA A 59 30.55 0.96 -0.26
N GLY A 60 30.33 1.07 -1.57
CA GLY A 60 29.03 1.48 -2.14
C GLY A 60 27.89 0.53 -1.76
N LEU A 61 28.14 -0.79 -1.79
CA LEU A 61 27.15 -1.81 -1.42
C LEU A 61 26.79 -1.73 0.06
N GLY A 62 27.74 -1.42 0.95
CA GLY A 62 27.47 -1.19 2.38
C GLY A 62 26.45 -0.06 2.60
N VAL A 63 26.65 1.08 1.92
CA VAL A 63 25.71 2.22 1.98
C VAL A 63 24.33 1.84 1.44
N VAL A 64 24.26 1.05 0.37
CA VAL A 64 22.99 0.56 -0.17
C VAL A 64 22.31 -0.38 0.82
N GLY A 65 23.05 -1.26 1.49
CA GLY A 65 22.52 -2.15 2.53
C GLY A 65 21.87 -1.38 3.68
N ASP A 66 22.54 -0.35 4.19
CA ASP A 66 21.99 0.51 5.25
C ASP A 66 20.73 1.26 4.79
N LYS A 67 20.74 1.79 3.55
CA LYS A 67 19.56 2.46 2.98
C LYS A 67 18.38 1.50 2.83
N THR A 68 18.61 0.28 2.36
CA THR A 68 17.56 -0.74 2.23
C THR A 68 17.01 -1.14 3.59
N ARG A 69 17.85 -1.29 4.62
CA ARG A 69 17.40 -1.56 5.98
C ARG A 69 16.51 -0.43 6.51
N ASN A 70 16.95 0.82 6.35
CA ASN A 70 16.16 1.98 6.76
C ASN A 70 14.82 2.05 6.03
N LEU A 71 14.83 1.79 4.72
CA LEU A 71 13.62 1.74 3.91
C LEU A 71 12.67 0.62 4.37
N SER A 72 13.19 -0.57 4.68
CA SER A 72 12.38 -1.68 5.21
C SER A 72 11.68 -1.28 6.50
N THR A 73 12.38 -0.61 7.43
CA THR A 73 11.79 -0.12 8.67
C THR A 73 10.71 0.94 8.42
N GLN A 74 10.94 1.84 7.44
CA GLN A 74 9.95 2.84 7.07
C GLN A 74 8.70 2.21 6.44
N ILE A 75 8.87 1.20 5.58
CA ILE A 75 7.76 0.45 4.97
C ILE A 75 6.95 -0.25 6.06
N ASP A 76 7.61 -0.91 7.00
CA ASP A 76 6.93 -1.58 8.12
C ASP A 76 6.13 -0.58 8.97
N HIS A 77 6.75 0.56 9.33
CA HIS A 77 6.05 1.61 10.06
C HIS A 77 4.84 2.17 9.28
N THR A 78 5.01 2.38 7.98
CA THR A 78 3.94 2.88 7.10
C THR A 78 2.81 1.87 6.97
N SER A 79 3.14 0.57 6.87
CA SER A 79 2.15 -0.52 6.83
C SER A 79 1.35 -0.58 8.13
N GLN A 80 2.02 -0.53 9.28
CA GLN A 80 1.34 -0.50 10.58
C GLN A 80 0.45 0.74 10.74
N LEU A 81 0.91 1.91 10.26
CA LEU A 81 0.10 3.12 10.28
C LEU A 81 -1.13 2.99 9.38
N ALA A 82 -0.95 2.48 8.16
CA ALA A 82 -2.04 2.24 7.23
C ALA A 82 -3.10 1.32 7.84
N GLU A 83 -2.69 0.20 8.46
CA GLU A 83 -3.61 -0.73 9.12
C GLU A 83 -4.38 -0.05 10.26
N LYS A 84 -3.69 0.73 11.10
CA LYS A 84 -4.32 1.51 12.19
C LYS A 84 -5.31 2.54 11.66
N VAL A 85 -4.97 3.24 10.58
CA VAL A 85 -5.86 4.23 9.95
C VAL A 85 -7.05 3.53 9.33
N SER A 86 -6.85 2.44 8.57
CA SER A 86 -7.93 1.64 8.00
C SER A 86 -8.89 1.11 9.06
N ALA A 87 -8.38 0.61 10.19
CA ALA A 87 -9.22 0.16 11.30
C ALA A 87 -10.05 1.31 11.90
N LYS A 88 -9.46 2.50 12.05
CA LYS A 88 -10.20 3.69 12.51
C LYS A 88 -11.26 4.14 11.50
N VAL A 89 -10.95 4.11 10.21
CA VAL A 89 -11.90 4.45 9.14
C VAL A 89 -13.07 3.46 9.13
N ARG A 90 -12.84 2.15 9.23
CA ARG A 90 -13.94 1.17 9.32
C ARG A 90 -14.88 1.45 10.51
N ARG A 91 -14.33 1.75 11.69
CA ARG A 91 -15.15 2.14 12.86
C ARG A 91 -15.92 3.44 12.64
N LEU A 92 -15.30 4.41 11.97
CA LEU A 92 -15.96 5.66 11.62
C LEU A 92 -17.09 5.43 10.62
N ASP A 93 -16.89 4.56 9.63
CA ASP A 93 -17.88 4.21 8.62
C ASP A 93 -19.07 3.47 9.26
N GLU A 94 -18.83 2.55 10.19
CA GLU A 94 -19.88 1.91 10.99
C GLU A 94 -20.70 2.94 11.79
N ALA A 95 -20.03 3.86 12.49
CA ALA A 95 -20.69 4.92 13.23
C ALA A 95 -21.50 5.83 12.30
N ARG A 96 -20.92 6.22 11.15
CA ARG A 96 -21.59 7.03 10.13
C ARG A 96 -22.80 6.33 9.55
N SER A 97 -22.70 5.03 9.26
CA SER A 97 -23.82 4.22 8.75
C SER A 97 -24.97 4.21 9.76
N ARG A 98 -24.68 3.97 11.05
CA ARG A 98 -25.69 4.02 12.12
C ARG A 98 -26.33 5.39 12.28
N VAL A 99 -25.54 6.48 12.19
CA VAL A 99 -26.07 7.85 12.25
C VAL A 99 -26.97 8.13 11.04
N SER A 100 -26.55 7.73 9.84
CA SER A 100 -27.34 7.90 8.61
C SER A 100 -28.67 7.14 8.69
N GLU A 101 -28.65 5.92 9.24
CA GLU A 101 -29.87 5.13 9.46
C GLU A 101 -30.80 5.82 10.46
N CYS A 102 -30.28 6.29 11.59
CA CYS A 102 -31.06 7.05 12.57
C CYS A 102 -31.66 8.32 11.97
N GLN A 103 -30.89 9.05 11.15
CA GLN A 103 -31.37 10.25 10.46
C GLN A 103 -32.52 9.94 9.51
N GLN A 104 -32.42 8.85 8.73
CA GLN A 104 -33.50 8.43 7.83
C GLN A 104 -34.76 8.09 8.63
N ARG A 105 -34.62 7.30 9.71
CA ARG A 105 -35.74 6.94 10.58
C ARG A 105 -36.41 8.16 11.22
N VAL A 106 -35.64 9.17 11.65
CA VAL A 106 -36.19 10.43 12.16
C VAL A 106 -36.96 11.19 11.08
N HIS A 107 -36.44 11.23 9.85
CA HIS A 107 -37.13 11.86 8.73
C HIS A 107 -38.46 11.15 8.43
N ASP A 108 -38.45 9.82 8.40
CA ASP A 108 -39.66 9.02 8.17
C ASP A 108 -40.70 9.24 9.28
N LEU A 109 -40.29 9.37 10.55
CA LEU A 109 -41.19 9.69 11.65
C LEU A 109 -41.81 11.09 11.52
N ILE A 110 -41.02 12.09 11.12
CA ILE A 110 -41.52 13.45 10.88
C ILE A 110 -42.55 13.43 9.75
N ASP A 111 -42.26 12.71 8.67
CA ASP A 111 -43.14 12.56 7.53
C ASP A 111 -44.45 11.86 7.88
N LEU A 112 -44.39 10.82 8.72
CA LEU A 112 -45.57 10.14 9.22
C LEU A 112 -46.45 11.08 10.06
N GLN A 113 -45.84 11.90 10.93
CA GLN A 113 -46.57 12.88 11.73
C GLN A 113 -47.21 13.96 10.87
N LEU A 114 -46.49 14.47 9.86
CA LEU A 114 -47.02 15.45 8.91
C LEU A 114 -48.18 14.89 8.10
N CYS A 115 -48.08 13.65 7.62
CA CYS A 115 -49.19 12.99 6.92
C CYS A 115 -50.38 12.78 7.86
N SER A 116 -50.16 12.27 9.08
CA SER A 116 -51.23 12.05 10.05
C SER A 116 -51.95 13.35 10.40
N GLN A 117 -51.23 14.44 10.63
CA GLN A 117 -51.83 15.73 10.97
C GLN A 117 -52.52 16.37 9.76
N GLY A 118 -51.89 16.31 8.59
CA GLY A 118 -52.43 16.87 7.34
C GLY A 118 -53.74 16.19 6.92
N VAL A 119 -53.83 14.87 7.06
CA VAL A 119 -55.06 14.12 6.77
C VAL A 119 -56.19 14.47 7.74
N ILE A 120 -55.91 14.58 9.05
CA ILE A 120 -56.93 14.97 10.04
C ILE A 120 -57.47 16.38 9.74
N THR A 121 -56.59 17.32 9.39
CA THR A 121 -57.00 18.69 9.05
C THR A 121 -57.79 18.72 7.74
N ALA A 122 -57.33 18.02 6.70
CA ALA A 122 -58.01 17.96 5.40
C ALA A 122 -59.43 17.37 5.50
N ILE A 123 -59.62 16.32 6.30
CA ILE A 123 -60.95 15.75 6.56
C ILE A 123 -61.87 16.74 7.29
N LYS A 124 -61.33 17.53 8.24
CA LYS A 124 -62.11 18.56 8.96
C LYS A 124 -62.51 19.74 8.07
N GLU A 125 -61.69 20.06 7.08
CA GLU A 125 -61.91 21.16 6.13
C GLU A 125 -62.71 20.72 4.89
N GLU A 126 -63.13 19.44 4.81
CA GLU A 126 -63.78 18.82 3.64
C GLU A 126 -62.95 18.90 2.33
N ASP A 127 -61.62 19.10 2.46
CA ASP A 127 -60.68 19.14 1.34
C ASP A 127 -60.09 17.74 1.08
N PHE A 128 -60.87 16.91 0.40
CA PHE A 128 -60.49 15.53 0.11
C PHE A 128 -59.32 15.42 -0.88
N GLU A 129 -59.06 16.45 -1.68
CA GLU A 129 -57.92 16.47 -2.62
C GLU A 129 -56.60 16.53 -1.85
N LYS A 130 -56.47 17.45 -0.88
CA LYS A 130 -55.30 17.49 0.01
C LYS A 130 -55.19 16.25 0.87
N GLY A 131 -56.32 15.72 1.35
CA GLY A 131 -56.36 14.44 2.08
C GLY A 131 -55.77 13.29 1.28
N ALA A 132 -56.17 13.16 0.01
CA ALA A 132 -55.68 12.13 -0.89
C ALA A 132 -54.17 12.25 -1.15
N VAL A 133 -53.62 13.47 -1.26
CA VAL A 133 -52.18 13.70 -1.40
C VAL A 133 -51.40 13.18 -0.19
N HIS A 134 -51.85 13.50 1.03
CA HIS A 134 -51.19 13.03 2.25
C HIS A 134 -51.32 11.50 2.44
N VAL A 135 -52.46 10.90 2.07
CA VAL A 135 -52.63 9.44 2.08
C VAL A 135 -51.72 8.78 1.04
N ASN A 136 -51.62 9.32 -0.17
CA ASN A 136 -50.75 8.78 -1.21
C ASN A 136 -49.27 8.82 -0.78
N ARG A 137 -48.84 9.93 -0.15
CA ARG A 137 -47.48 10.03 0.42
C ARG A 137 -47.24 8.99 1.51
N PHE A 138 -48.20 8.76 2.40
CA PHE A 138 -48.10 7.70 3.40
C PHE A 138 -48.00 6.30 2.78
N LEU A 139 -48.79 6.02 1.74
CA LEU A 139 -48.76 4.73 1.03
C LEU A 139 -47.43 4.48 0.29
N ALA A 140 -46.72 5.55 -0.09
CA ALA A 140 -45.39 5.47 -0.68
C ALA A 140 -44.25 5.26 0.35
N MET A 141 -44.51 5.40 1.66
CA MET A 141 -43.51 5.16 2.71
C MET A 141 -43.31 3.67 2.98
N ASP A 142 -42.10 3.29 3.39
CA ASP A 142 -41.77 1.91 3.77
C ASP A 142 -42.34 1.57 5.16
N LYS A 143 -43.47 0.86 5.16
CA LYS A 143 -44.15 0.40 6.38
C LYS A 143 -43.29 -0.52 7.25
N ASN A 144 -42.40 -1.32 6.65
CA ASN A 144 -41.55 -2.23 7.41
C ASN A 144 -40.48 -1.46 8.20
N LEU A 145 -39.94 -0.39 7.60
CA LEU A 145 -38.96 0.46 8.24
C LEU A 145 -39.58 1.29 9.39
N LEU A 146 -40.81 1.77 9.19
CA LEU A 146 -41.58 2.45 10.23
C LEU A 146 -41.90 1.52 11.41
N GLN A 147 -42.25 0.27 11.14
CA GLN A 147 -42.55 -0.71 12.18
C GLN A 147 -41.30 -1.10 12.98
N LYS A 148 -40.17 -1.35 12.32
CA LYS A 148 -38.88 -1.55 12.99
C LYS A 148 -38.48 -0.34 13.85
N THR A 149 -38.73 0.86 13.35
CA THR A 149 -38.47 2.10 14.11
C THR A 149 -39.38 2.22 15.34
N ALA A 150 -40.64 1.77 15.24
CA ALA A 150 -41.54 1.71 16.38
C ALA A 150 -41.05 0.71 17.44
N ASP A 151 -40.62 -0.48 17.03
CA ASP A 151 -40.13 -1.53 17.92
C ASP A 151 -38.85 -1.10 18.67
N ASP A 152 -37.92 -0.43 17.98
CA ASP A 152 -36.66 0.06 18.57
C ASP A 152 -36.88 1.23 19.55
N VAL A 153 -37.98 1.98 19.41
CA VAL A 153 -38.35 3.08 20.30
C VAL A 153 -39.48 2.63 21.23
N SER A 154 -39.13 1.88 22.28
CA SER A 154 -40.07 1.37 23.32
C SER A 154 -41.01 2.44 23.93
N GLY A 155 -40.70 3.73 23.82
CA GLY A 155 -41.57 4.83 24.29
C GLY A 155 -42.54 5.41 23.25
N SER A 156 -42.39 5.11 21.96
CA SER A 156 -43.16 5.73 20.86
C SER A 156 -44.06 4.76 20.08
N ILE A 157 -44.07 3.47 20.46
CA ILE A 157 -44.98 2.44 19.93
C ILE A 157 -46.42 2.95 19.83
N THR A 158 -46.88 3.68 20.85
CA THR A 158 -48.25 4.21 20.91
C THR A 158 -48.49 5.40 19.98
N SER A 159 -47.46 6.18 19.62
CA SER A 159 -47.63 7.36 18.74
C SER A 159 -47.56 6.98 17.27
N VAL A 160 -46.62 6.10 16.91
CA VAL A 160 -46.41 5.62 15.53
C VAL A 160 -47.54 4.69 15.12
N SER A 161 -47.88 3.69 15.94
CA SER A 161 -49.00 2.79 15.65
C SER A 161 -50.34 3.54 15.59
N LYS A 162 -50.54 4.55 16.46
CA LYS A 162 -51.73 5.40 16.41
C LYS A 162 -51.80 6.24 15.14
N ALA A 163 -50.70 6.88 14.73
CA ALA A 163 -50.62 7.64 13.48
C ALA A 163 -50.92 6.75 12.26
N VAL A 164 -50.36 5.53 12.23
CA VAL A 164 -50.65 4.53 11.20
C VAL A 164 -52.14 4.15 11.19
N SER A 165 -52.74 3.82 12.33
CA SER A 165 -54.18 3.48 12.38
C SER A 165 -55.08 4.65 11.98
N THR A 166 -54.69 5.88 12.32
CA THR A 166 -55.44 7.09 11.98
C THR A 166 -55.40 7.33 10.47
N LEU A 167 -54.24 7.13 9.85
CA LEU A 167 -54.06 7.23 8.40
C LEU A 167 -54.80 6.11 7.66
N GLU A 168 -54.85 4.90 8.21
CA GLU A 168 -55.63 3.79 7.64
C GLU A 168 -57.14 4.05 7.70
N GLN A 169 -57.65 4.52 8.84
CA GLN A 169 -59.06 4.91 8.98
C GLN A 169 -59.42 6.05 8.01
N ALA A 170 -58.58 7.07 7.93
CA ALA A 170 -58.78 8.17 7.00
C ALA A 170 -58.72 7.74 5.53
N ALA A 171 -57.80 6.83 5.18
CA ALA A 171 -57.72 6.26 3.83
C ALA A 171 -58.97 5.46 3.47
N THR A 172 -59.63 4.79 4.44
CA THR A 172 -60.92 4.14 4.20
C THR A 172 -62.08 5.13 4.05
N GLN A 173 -62.10 6.22 4.83
CA GLN A 173 -63.13 7.26 4.70
C GLN A 173 -63.07 7.96 3.34
N ILE A 174 -61.88 8.37 2.90
CA ILE A 174 -61.69 9.02 1.59
C ILE A 174 -62.06 8.06 0.42
N ARG A 175 -61.97 6.75 0.63
CA ARG A 175 -62.39 5.74 -0.37
C ARG A 175 -63.90 5.49 -0.44
N GLN A 176 -64.65 5.91 0.57
CA GLN A 176 -66.11 5.70 0.67
C GLN A 176 -66.94 6.92 0.27
N VAL A 177 -66.29 8.08 0.11
CA VAL A 177 -66.87 9.32 -0.44
C VAL A 177 -66.73 9.31 -1.96
#